data_AF-A0A925FWA2-F1
#
_entry.id   AF-A0A925FWA2-F1
#
_cell.length_a   1.000
_cell.length_b   1.000
_cell.length_c   1.000
_cell.angle_alpha   90.00
_cell.angle_beta   90.00
_cell.angle_gamma   90.00
#
_symmetry.space_group_name_H-M   'P 1'
#
loop_
_entity.id
_entity.type
_entity.pdbx_description
1 polymer ?
#
loop_
_entity_poly.entity_id
_entity_poly.type
_entity_poly.pdbx_seq_one_letter_code
_entity_poly.pdbx_strand_id
1 'polypeptide(L)'
;MFACKKSGYILSATIAIVALCACNKTHDPSPVPATSVKKWDVVLNAKFENPAPAGRTETGTATLELFSDNKITFTIGVTGLAGGDNLTSSHIHWGDPLTNGPIVLNFNKTYTNNAITGEATISKGLADSLVAGNSYVNVHSSNFPGGLLRGQLNNPVDFAIDVPLSGANEVPAVTTTATGLALLRLTADKNLYSRVTVTNIEANDTATVAHIHPGAAGANGGVLQGLCASKDDFGIIKITLLDDAKVTALKTAALYVNAHSKLRAAGIVRGQIR
;
A
#
# COMPACT_ATOMS: atom_id res chain seq x y z
N MET A 1 -80.14 26.61 39.58
CA MET A 1 -79.90 27.42 40.79
C MET A 1 -78.40 27.59 40.95
N PHE A 2 -77.98 28.73 41.52
CA PHE A 2 -76.62 29.30 41.60
C PHE A 2 -76.14 30.07 40.37
N ALA A 3 -76.30 31.39 40.50
CA ALA A 3 -75.67 32.44 39.72
C ALA A 3 -74.29 32.77 40.31
N CYS A 4 -73.37 33.25 39.47
CA CYS A 4 -72.33 34.18 39.91
C CYS A 4 -71.90 35.07 38.72
N LYS A 5 -72.16 36.38 38.84
CA LYS A 5 -71.68 37.45 37.94
C LYS A 5 -70.17 37.66 38.14
N LYS A 6 -69.46 38.06 37.09
CA LYS A 6 -68.50 39.19 37.17
C LYS A 6 -68.12 39.72 35.79
N SER A 7 -68.05 41.05 35.75
CA SER A 7 -67.78 41.97 34.63
C SER A 7 -66.38 41.86 34.03
N GLY A 8 -66.22 42.43 32.82
CA GLY A 8 -65.09 43.33 32.58
C GLY A 8 -64.44 43.30 31.19
N TYR A 9 -64.58 44.43 30.49
CA TYR A 9 -63.64 45.07 29.56
C TYR A 9 -63.52 44.59 28.12
N ILE A 10 -64.04 45.46 27.23
CA ILE A 10 -63.76 45.51 25.79
C ILE A 10 -62.45 46.29 25.61
N LEU A 11 -61.45 45.65 24.99
CA LEU A 11 -60.25 46.34 24.48
C LEU A 11 -60.15 46.04 22.98
N SER A 12 -60.46 47.05 22.16
CA SER A 12 -60.30 47.02 20.71
C SER A 12 -58.83 47.24 20.36
N ALA A 13 -58.18 46.25 19.75
CA ALA A 13 -56.82 46.38 19.22
C ALA A 13 -56.87 46.47 17.69
N THR A 14 -56.54 47.66 17.17
CA THR A 14 -56.37 47.94 15.75
C THR A 14 -55.05 47.36 15.26
N ILE A 15 -55.09 46.42 14.31
CA ILE A 15 -53.90 45.83 13.68
C ILE A 15 -53.47 46.74 12.52
N ALA A 16 -52.31 47.38 12.65
CA ALA A 16 -51.62 48.04 11.55
C ALA A 16 -50.67 47.03 10.88
N ILE A 17 -50.99 46.64 9.64
CA ILE A 17 -50.12 45.80 8.81
C ILE A 17 -49.05 46.71 8.18
N VAL A 18 -47.83 46.66 8.70
CA VAL A 18 -46.66 47.27 8.06
C VAL A 18 -46.10 46.27 7.06
N ALA A 19 -46.31 46.52 5.77
CA ALA A 19 -45.65 45.79 4.70
C ALA A 19 -44.19 46.29 4.57
N LEU A 20 -43.25 45.55 5.14
CA LEU A 20 -41.82 45.76 4.92
C LEU A 20 -41.41 45.12 3.58
N CYS A 21 -41.13 45.97 2.61
CA CYS A 21 -40.50 45.60 1.35
C CYS A 21 -39.03 45.24 1.65
N ALA A 22 -38.68 43.95 1.63
CA ALA A 22 -37.31 43.49 1.80
C ALA A 22 -36.58 43.53 0.45
N CYS A 23 -35.59 44.41 0.34
CA CYS A 23 -34.71 44.49 -0.81
C CYS A 23 -33.83 43.22 -0.90
N ASN A 24 -33.90 42.53 -2.04
CA ASN A 24 -33.00 41.44 -2.42
C ASN A 24 -31.57 41.98 -2.60
N LYS A 25 -30.74 41.90 -1.55
CA LYS A 25 -29.30 41.80 -1.75
C LYS A 25 -29.00 40.33 -1.99
N THR A 26 -28.63 39.97 -3.20
CA THR A 26 -28.00 38.69 -3.49
C THR A 26 -26.71 38.63 -2.68
N HIS A 27 -26.78 38.09 -1.47
CA HIS A 27 -25.61 37.69 -0.73
C HIS A 27 -25.04 36.51 -1.52
N ASP A 28 -24.02 36.77 -2.33
CA ASP A 28 -23.21 35.69 -2.87
C ASP A 28 -22.60 35.00 -1.64
N PRO A 29 -22.97 33.74 -1.33
CA PRO A 29 -22.39 33.07 -0.18
C PRO A 29 -20.89 32.98 -0.45
N SER A 30 -20.07 33.54 0.46
CA SER A 30 -18.63 33.38 0.39
C SER A 30 -18.30 31.89 0.21
N PRO A 31 -17.38 31.52 -0.70
CA PRO A 31 -17.11 30.14 -0.99
C PRO A 31 -16.79 29.40 0.30
N VAL A 32 -17.57 28.35 0.59
CA VAL A 32 -17.35 27.51 1.77
C VAL A 32 -15.95 26.92 1.66
N PRO A 33 -15.07 27.10 2.66
CA PRO A 33 -13.73 26.51 2.62
C PRO A 33 -13.80 25.00 2.39
N ALA A 34 -12.96 24.50 1.49
CA ALA A 34 -12.89 23.06 1.25
C ALA A 34 -12.46 22.35 2.54
N THR A 35 -13.13 21.24 2.86
CA THR A 35 -12.89 20.45 4.07
C THR A 35 -12.03 19.24 3.75
N SER A 36 -11.21 18.79 4.71
CA SER A 36 -10.41 17.58 4.55
C SER A 36 -11.33 16.36 4.43
N VAL A 37 -11.12 15.56 3.38
CA VAL A 37 -11.85 14.30 3.12
C VAL A 37 -11.04 13.12 3.63
N LYS A 38 -9.74 13.09 3.29
CA LYS A 38 -8.85 12.01 3.70
C LYS A 38 -7.40 12.46 3.67
N LYS A 39 -6.66 12.10 4.71
CA LYS A 39 -5.22 12.26 4.79
C LYS A 39 -4.55 10.89 4.75
N TRP A 40 -3.49 10.77 3.97
CA TRP A 40 -2.59 9.62 3.95
C TRP A 40 -1.22 10.05 4.42
N ASP A 41 -0.71 9.35 5.43
CA ASP A 41 0.69 9.43 5.85
C ASP A 41 1.37 8.12 5.44
N VAL A 42 2.00 8.14 4.27
CA VAL A 42 2.55 6.95 3.61
C VAL A 42 4.03 6.81 3.93
N VAL A 43 4.41 5.64 4.46
CA VAL A 43 5.82 5.24 4.58
C VAL A 43 6.29 4.72 3.22
N LEU A 44 7.40 5.30 2.73
CA LEU A 44 8.07 4.88 1.51
C LEU A 44 9.32 4.07 1.86
N ASN A 45 9.57 2.98 1.14
CA ASN A 45 10.76 2.16 1.36
C ASN A 45 11.22 1.49 0.06
N ALA A 46 12.54 1.38 -0.14
CA ALA A 46 13.10 0.65 -1.29
C ALA A 46 12.70 -0.83 -1.26
N LYS A 47 12.52 -1.42 -0.08
CA LYS A 47 12.06 -2.80 0.08
C LYS A 47 10.60 -3.02 -0.34
N PHE A 48 9.82 -1.95 -0.51
CA PHE A 48 8.42 -2.07 -0.92
C PHE A 48 8.25 -2.12 -2.44
N GLU A 49 9.29 -1.77 -3.20
CA GLU A 49 9.32 -1.91 -4.67
C GLU A 49 9.27 -3.37 -5.11
N ASN A 50 8.91 -3.61 -6.37
CA ASN A 50 8.72 -4.96 -6.92
C ASN A 50 9.48 -5.21 -8.23
N PRO A 51 10.57 -6.00 -8.19
CA PRO A 51 11.34 -6.36 -7.00
C PRO A 51 12.01 -5.13 -6.37
N ALA A 52 12.49 -5.26 -5.14
CA ALA A 52 13.24 -4.22 -4.46
C ALA A 52 14.55 -3.90 -5.23
N PRO A 53 14.87 -2.62 -5.47
CA PRO A 53 16.17 -2.17 -5.96
C PRO A 53 17.34 -2.80 -5.20
N ALA A 54 18.12 -3.65 -5.88
CA ALA A 54 19.21 -4.39 -5.25
C ALA A 54 20.24 -3.43 -4.61
N GLY A 55 20.59 -3.69 -3.36
CA GLY A 55 21.57 -2.89 -2.60
C GLY A 55 21.06 -1.53 -2.12
N ARG A 56 19.78 -1.19 -2.34
CA ARG A 56 19.18 0.08 -1.89
C ARG A 56 18.50 -0.08 -0.54
N THR A 57 18.57 0.97 0.27
CA THR A 57 18.07 0.99 1.66
C THR A 57 17.34 2.28 2.01
N GLU A 58 17.10 3.13 1.01
CA GLU A 58 16.42 4.40 1.14
C GLU A 58 15.03 4.24 1.75
N THR A 59 14.65 5.27 2.50
CA THR A 59 13.32 5.41 3.09
C THR A 59 12.77 6.77 2.73
N GLY A 60 11.47 6.97 2.94
CA GLY A 60 10.84 8.25 2.72
C GLY A 60 9.46 8.34 3.34
N THR A 61 8.87 9.51 3.18
CA THR A 61 7.47 9.75 3.56
C THR A 61 6.75 10.43 2.40
N ALA A 62 5.47 10.14 2.26
CA ALA A 62 4.56 10.93 1.44
C ALA A 62 3.31 11.24 2.26
N THR A 63 3.11 12.51 2.59
CA THR A 63 1.86 12.99 3.19
C THR A 63 1.00 13.57 2.09
N LEU A 64 -0.21 13.06 1.93
CA LEU A 64 -1.21 13.55 0.97
C LEU A 64 -2.50 13.90 1.71
N GLU A 65 -3.17 14.98 1.31
CA GLU A 65 -4.46 15.35 1.87
C GLU A 65 -5.43 15.74 0.76
N LEU A 66 -6.53 14.98 0.64
CA LEU A 66 -7.62 15.22 -0.30
C LEU A 66 -8.69 16.07 0.37
N PHE A 67 -9.17 17.09 -0.33
CA PHE A 67 -10.19 18.03 0.11
C PHE A 67 -11.52 17.87 -0.66
N SER A 68 -12.60 18.43 -0.11
CA SER A 68 -13.97 18.28 -0.63
C SER A 68 -14.23 18.93 -1.99
N ASP A 69 -13.31 19.78 -2.45
CA ASP A 69 -13.29 20.39 -3.78
C ASP A 69 -12.45 19.58 -4.80
N ASN A 70 -12.01 18.37 -4.42
CA ASN A 70 -11.11 17.49 -5.17
C ASN A 70 -9.69 18.04 -5.37
N LYS A 71 -9.27 19.00 -4.56
CA LYS A 71 -7.86 19.35 -4.45
C LYS A 71 -7.14 18.30 -3.60
N ILE A 72 -5.94 17.91 -4.01
CA ILE A 72 -5.03 17.10 -3.21
C ILE A 72 -3.75 17.91 -2.97
N THR A 73 -3.35 18.08 -1.72
CA THR A 73 -2.02 18.60 -1.36
C THR A 73 -1.09 17.43 -1.07
N PHE A 74 0.21 17.63 -1.28
CA PHE A 74 1.20 16.59 -1.04
C PHE A 74 2.54 17.16 -0.57
N THR A 75 3.24 16.37 0.24
CA THR A 75 4.66 16.53 0.56
C THR A 75 5.31 15.16 0.50
N ILE A 76 6.41 15.03 -0.25
CA ILE A 76 7.15 13.78 -0.40
C ILE A 76 8.61 14.05 -0.12
N GLY A 77 9.23 13.24 0.74
CA GLY A 77 10.65 13.35 1.10
C GLY A 77 11.34 12.00 1.10
N VAL A 78 12.60 11.98 0.67
CA VAL A 78 13.46 10.79 0.66
C VAL A 78 14.65 11.01 1.58
N THR A 79 14.97 10.01 2.38
CA THR A 79 16.09 9.97 3.32
C THR A 79 17.10 8.90 2.90
N GLY A 80 18.39 9.25 2.97
CA GLY A 80 19.49 8.31 2.73
C GLY A 80 19.78 8.02 1.27
N LEU A 81 19.43 8.93 0.34
CA LEU A 81 19.72 8.76 -1.08
C LEU A 81 21.21 8.49 -1.32
N ALA A 82 21.52 7.37 -1.98
CA ALA A 82 22.88 7.01 -2.34
C ALA A 82 23.62 8.14 -3.10
N GLY A 83 24.90 8.34 -2.77
CA GLY A 83 25.73 9.37 -3.40
C GLY A 83 25.81 9.20 -4.92
N GLY A 84 25.62 10.29 -5.66
CA GLY A 84 25.62 10.30 -7.13
C GLY A 84 24.29 9.92 -7.78
N ASP A 85 23.29 9.49 -7.01
CA ASP A 85 21.92 9.31 -7.51
C ASP A 85 21.10 10.60 -7.35
N ASN A 86 20.08 10.78 -8.19
CA ASN A 86 19.24 11.97 -8.22
C ASN A 86 17.77 11.57 -8.36
N LEU A 87 16.89 12.15 -7.54
CA LEU A 87 15.45 11.91 -7.66
C LEU A 87 14.89 12.64 -8.90
N THR A 88 14.10 11.94 -9.70
CA THR A 88 13.67 12.42 -11.02
C THR A 88 12.18 12.71 -11.09
N SER A 89 11.35 11.88 -10.47
CA SER A 89 9.90 12.02 -10.51
C SER A 89 9.23 11.24 -9.39
N SER A 90 7.95 11.52 -9.17
CA SER A 90 7.08 10.71 -8.35
C SER A 90 5.65 10.74 -8.87
N HIS A 91 4.94 9.66 -8.58
CA HIS A 91 3.60 9.42 -9.11
C HIS A 91 2.74 8.72 -8.05
N ILE A 92 1.42 8.77 -8.24
CA ILE A 92 0.51 7.75 -7.73
C ILE A 92 0.22 6.77 -8.87
N HIS A 93 0.21 5.48 -8.55
CA HIS A 93 -0.16 4.39 -9.45
C HIS A 93 -1.34 3.59 -8.87
N TRP A 94 -2.09 2.90 -9.74
CA TRP A 94 -2.94 1.79 -9.31
C TRP A 94 -2.09 0.56 -9.02
N GLY A 95 -2.44 -0.20 -7.97
CA GLY A 95 -1.81 -1.49 -7.67
C GLY A 95 -1.87 -1.89 -6.20
N ASP A 96 -2.08 -3.19 -5.98
CA ASP A 96 -1.84 -3.86 -4.69
C ASP A 96 -0.33 -4.01 -4.43
N PRO A 97 0.12 -4.39 -3.22
CA PRO A 97 1.53 -4.47 -2.85
C PRO A 97 2.46 -5.24 -3.80
N LEU A 98 1.97 -6.18 -4.62
CA LEU A 98 2.76 -6.95 -5.59
C LEU A 98 2.45 -6.65 -7.08
N THR A 99 1.45 -5.80 -7.35
CA THR A 99 1.06 -5.38 -8.70
C THR A 99 1.57 -3.98 -9.04
N ASN A 100 2.27 -3.84 -10.17
CA ASN A 100 2.68 -2.55 -10.71
C ASN A 100 1.67 -2.15 -11.79
N GLY A 101 0.94 -1.05 -11.58
CA GLY A 101 -0.10 -0.60 -12.50
C GLY A 101 0.19 0.77 -13.12
N PRO A 102 -0.75 1.30 -13.92
CA PRO A 102 -0.57 2.57 -14.63
C PRO A 102 -0.48 3.76 -13.66
N ILE A 103 0.17 4.83 -14.12
CA ILE A 103 0.18 6.13 -13.44
C ILE A 103 -1.24 6.70 -13.42
N VAL A 104 -1.66 7.23 -12.28
CA VAL A 104 -2.98 7.84 -12.07
C VAL A 104 -2.89 9.31 -11.71
N LEU A 105 -1.78 9.71 -11.08
CA LEU A 105 -1.45 11.10 -10.81
C LEU A 105 0.05 11.29 -10.96
N ASN A 106 0.45 12.30 -11.73
CA ASN A 106 1.83 12.75 -11.79
C ASN A 106 1.98 14.03 -10.96
N PHE A 107 2.89 14.03 -9.99
CA PHE A 107 3.09 15.18 -9.11
C PHE A 107 3.76 16.37 -9.82
N ASN A 108 4.49 16.13 -10.92
CA ASN A 108 5.12 17.17 -11.77
C ASN A 108 5.91 18.23 -10.98
N LYS A 109 6.75 17.79 -10.03
CA LYS A 109 7.64 18.66 -9.25
C LYS A 109 9.10 18.24 -9.39
N THR A 110 9.98 19.24 -9.35
CA THR A 110 11.43 19.05 -9.26
C THR A 110 11.83 18.89 -7.80
N TYR A 111 12.58 17.83 -7.49
CA TYR A 111 13.12 17.62 -6.16
C TYR A 111 14.14 18.68 -5.79
N THR A 112 13.97 19.26 -4.59
CA THR A 112 14.97 20.13 -3.96
C THR A 112 15.25 19.55 -2.58
N ASN A 113 16.53 19.34 -2.25
CA ASN A 113 16.93 18.69 -1.00
C ASN A 113 16.19 17.36 -0.74
N ASN A 114 16.07 16.53 -1.78
CA ASN A 114 15.37 15.25 -1.75
C ASN A 114 13.89 15.32 -1.33
N ALA A 115 13.25 16.48 -1.46
CA ALA A 115 11.83 16.65 -1.18
C ALA A 115 11.09 17.43 -2.27
N ILE A 116 9.77 17.22 -2.34
CA ILE A 116 8.81 18.01 -3.10
C ILE A 116 7.59 18.33 -2.24
N THR A 117 6.95 19.45 -2.53
CA THR A 117 5.63 19.81 -2.01
C THR A 117 4.78 20.40 -3.12
N GLY A 118 3.47 20.32 -3.01
CA GLY A 118 2.57 20.90 -3.99
C GLY A 118 1.13 20.51 -3.81
N GLU A 119 0.37 20.79 -4.86
CA GLU A 119 -1.04 20.51 -4.95
C GLU A 119 -1.44 20.18 -6.38
N ALA A 120 -2.54 19.46 -6.53
CA ALA A 120 -3.19 19.18 -7.81
C ALA A 120 -4.71 19.16 -7.61
N THR A 121 -5.47 19.49 -8.65
CA THR A 121 -6.93 19.23 -8.68
C THR A 121 -7.17 17.97 -9.49
N ILE A 122 -7.92 17.03 -8.94
CA ILE A 122 -8.27 15.76 -9.59
C ILE A 122 -9.77 15.68 -9.89
N SER A 123 -10.17 14.76 -10.75
CA SER A 123 -11.59 14.50 -10.96
C SER A 123 -12.21 13.86 -9.72
N LYS A 124 -13.51 14.09 -9.50
CA LYS A 124 -14.23 13.45 -8.40
C LYS A 124 -14.13 11.91 -8.46
N GLY A 125 -14.21 11.33 -9.66
CA GLY A 125 -14.10 9.88 -9.84
C GLY A 125 -12.72 9.34 -9.42
N LEU A 126 -11.64 10.07 -9.70
CA LEU A 126 -10.30 9.70 -9.22
C LEU A 126 -10.19 9.87 -7.71
N ALA A 127 -10.74 10.94 -7.14
CA ALA A 127 -10.78 11.16 -5.70
C ALA A 127 -11.47 9.99 -4.97
N ASP A 128 -12.67 9.62 -5.42
CA ASP A 128 -13.42 8.48 -4.88
C ASP A 128 -12.62 7.16 -5.02
N SER A 129 -11.95 6.97 -6.16
CA SER A 129 -11.14 5.77 -6.42
C SER A 129 -9.88 5.71 -5.54
N LEU A 130 -9.21 6.83 -5.28
CA LEU A 130 -8.05 6.90 -4.38
C LEU A 130 -8.45 6.63 -2.93
N VAL A 131 -9.66 7.02 -2.51
CA VAL A 131 -10.15 6.76 -1.16
C VAL A 131 -10.40 5.27 -0.91
N ALA A 132 -10.92 4.54 -1.91
CA ALA A 132 -11.36 3.15 -1.75
C ALA A 132 -10.41 2.10 -2.35
N GLY A 133 -9.63 2.45 -3.37
CA GLY A 133 -8.86 1.52 -4.19
C GLY A 133 -7.47 1.19 -3.67
N ASN A 134 -6.82 0.21 -4.30
CA ASN A 134 -5.41 -0.08 -4.06
C ASN A 134 -4.54 0.80 -4.96
N SER A 135 -3.83 1.74 -4.34
CA SER A 135 -2.89 2.63 -5.00
C SER A 135 -1.64 2.81 -4.17
N TYR A 136 -0.58 3.28 -4.82
CA TYR A 136 0.70 3.54 -4.16
C TYR A 136 1.37 4.79 -4.70
N VAL A 137 2.13 5.44 -3.83
CA VAL A 137 3.12 6.44 -4.23
C VAL A 137 4.37 5.70 -4.67
N ASN A 138 4.92 6.13 -5.81
CA ASN A 138 6.22 5.71 -6.30
C ASN A 138 7.15 6.91 -6.48
N VAL A 139 8.42 6.75 -6.11
CA VAL A 139 9.48 7.75 -6.31
C VAL A 139 10.56 7.13 -7.17
N HIS A 140 11.05 7.87 -8.16
CA HIS A 140 12.03 7.41 -9.13
C HIS A 140 13.34 8.19 -8.97
N SER A 141 14.43 7.57 -9.40
CA SER A 141 15.74 8.22 -9.47
C SER A 141 16.43 7.97 -10.81
N SER A 142 17.55 8.65 -11.04
CA SER A 142 18.41 8.44 -12.22
C SER A 142 18.88 6.99 -12.34
N ASN A 143 19.22 6.36 -11.21
CA ASN A 143 19.70 4.96 -11.20
C ASN A 143 18.55 3.95 -11.25
N PHE A 144 17.35 4.34 -10.80
CA PHE A 144 16.17 3.46 -10.73
C PHE A 144 14.95 4.13 -11.37
N PRO A 145 14.94 4.29 -12.71
CA PRO A 145 13.83 4.93 -13.42
C PRO A 145 12.54 4.11 -13.37
N GLY A 146 12.62 2.80 -13.12
CA GLY A 146 11.46 1.93 -12.89
C GLY A 146 10.80 2.11 -11.51
N GLY A 147 11.50 2.74 -10.57
CA GLY A 147 11.05 2.91 -9.18
C GLY A 147 12.19 2.69 -8.19
N LEU A 148 12.40 3.67 -7.31
CA LEU A 148 13.35 3.60 -6.19
C LEU A 148 12.63 3.31 -4.88
N LEU A 149 11.52 4.01 -4.61
CA LEU A 149 10.73 3.82 -3.40
C LEU A 149 9.26 3.66 -3.74
N ARG A 150 8.61 2.80 -2.96
CA ARG A 150 7.17 2.58 -3.02
C ARG A 150 6.53 2.71 -1.65
N GLY A 151 5.26 3.10 -1.59
CA GLY A 151 4.41 2.95 -0.40
C GLY A 151 2.92 2.95 -0.73
N GLN A 152 2.16 2.02 -0.15
CA GLN A 152 0.72 1.90 -0.35
C GLN A 152 -0.04 3.02 0.39
N LEU A 153 -1.11 3.55 -0.22
CA LEU A 153 -1.94 4.59 0.38
C LEU A 153 -2.88 4.00 1.46
N ASN A 154 -3.79 3.12 1.07
CA ASN A 154 -4.92 2.72 1.93
C ASN A 154 -4.64 1.54 2.85
N ASN A 155 -3.66 0.70 2.50
CA ASN A 155 -3.29 -0.46 3.29
C ASN A 155 -1.76 -0.55 3.34
N PRO A 156 -1.12 0.10 4.33
CA PRO A 156 0.34 0.16 4.45
C PRO A 156 0.98 -1.22 4.53
N VAL A 157 2.20 -1.33 4.00
CA VAL A 157 3.03 -2.53 4.13
C VAL A 157 3.81 -2.45 5.43
N ASP A 158 3.58 -3.41 6.31
CA ASP A 158 4.22 -3.54 7.62
C ASP A 158 5.57 -4.26 7.55
N PHE A 159 5.68 -5.22 6.62
CA PHE A 159 6.85 -6.03 6.43
C PHE A 159 7.00 -6.41 4.96
N ALA A 160 8.22 -6.32 4.45
CA ALA A 160 8.54 -6.65 3.09
C ALA A 160 9.92 -7.31 2.99
N ILE A 161 9.99 -8.35 2.17
CA ILE A 161 11.25 -9.00 1.83
C ILE A 161 11.18 -9.67 0.46
N ASP A 162 12.31 -9.63 -0.23
CA ASP A 162 12.57 -10.39 -1.44
C ASP A 162 13.58 -11.48 -1.07
N VAL A 163 13.22 -12.73 -1.30
CA VAL A 163 13.97 -13.90 -0.85
C VAL A 163 14.50 -14.64 -2.07
N PRO A 164 15.77 -14.44 -2.46
CA PRO A 164 16.41 -15.24 -3.49
C PRO A 164 16.49 -16.70 -3.04
N LEU A 165 16.12 -17.63 -3.94
CA LEU A 165 16.08 -19.06 -3.67
C LEU A 165 17.15 -19.77 -4.49
N SER A 166 17.90 -20.69 -3.86
CA SER A 166 18.90 -21.52 -4.52
C SER A 166 18.92 -22.94 -3.95
N GLY A 167 19.35 -23.92 -4.75
CA GLY A 167 19.55 -25.29 -4.27
C GLY A 167 20.71 -25.42 -3.27
N ALA A 168 21.70 -24.51 -3.33
CA ALA A 168 22.81 -24.47 -2.39
C ALA A 168 22.38 -24.14 -0.95
N ASN A 169 21.23 -23.49 -0.79
CA ASN A 169 20.66 -23.18 0.53
C ASN A 169 19.84 -24.34 1.12
N GLU A 170 19.55 -25.40 0.35
CA GLU A 170 18.85 -26.57 0.88
C GLU A 170 19.65 -27.26 1.98
N VAL A 171 18.96 -28.04 2.81
CA VAL A 171 19.57 -28.81 3.89
C VAL A 171 19.13 -30.27 3.82
N PRO A 172 19.98 -31.18 3.30
CA PRO A 172 21.28 -30.94 2.65
C PRO A 172 21.19 -30.18 1.33
N ALA A 173 22.29 -29.55 0.90
CA ALA A 173 22.34 -28.79 -0.36
C ALA A 173 21.98 -29.67 -1.57
N VAL A 174 21.22 -29.10 -2.51
CA VAL A 174 20.77 -29.78 -3.72
C VAL A 174 21.51 -29.22 -4.93
N THR A 175 22.17 -30.11 -5.68
CA THR A 175 22.74 -29.77 -6.99
C THR A 175 21.61 -29.65 -8.01
N THR A 176 21.33 -28.43 -8.44
CA THR A 176 20.35 -28.09 -9.48
C THR A 176 20.72 -26.76 -10.12
N THR A 177 20.28 -26.55 -11.36
CA THR A 177 20.33 -25.24 -12.03
C THR A 177 19.17 -24.32 -11.63
N ALA A 178 18.17 -24.85 -10.93
CA ALA A 178 17.00 -24.09 -10.54
C ALA A 178 17.37 -22.95 -9.59
N THR A 179 16.79 -21.79 -9.86
CA THR A 179 16.84 -20.62 -8.99
C THR A 179 15.44 -20.06 -8.82
N GLY A 180 15.23 -19.26 -7.78
CA GLY A 180 13.93 -18.65 -7.57
C GLY A 180 13.98 -17.32 -6.84
N LEU A 181 12.82 -16.71 -6.74
CA LEU A 181 12.59 -15.48 -5.97
C LEU A 181 11.20 -15.56 -5.35
N ALA A 182 11.12 -15.35 -4.04
CA ALA A 182 9.86 -15.14 -3.35
C ALA A 182 9.74 -13.68 -2.90
N LEU A 183 8.72 -12.98 -3.39
CA LEU A 183 8.36 -11.64 -2.92
C LEU A 183 7.29 -11.80 -1.85
N LEU A 184 7.52 -11.25 -0.66
CA LEU A 184 6.58 -11.27 0.46
C LEU A 184 6.30 -9.83 0.90
N ARG A 185 5.02 -9.44 0.95
CA ARG A 185 4.55 -8.14 1.46
C ARG A 185 3.40 -8.39 2.42
N LEU A 186 3.61 -8.11 3.70
CA LEU A 186 2.57 -8.18 4.72
C LEU A 186 2.02 -6.79 4.97
N THR A 187 0.71 -6.64 4.84
CA THR A 187 0.01 -5.37 5.08
C THR A 187 -0.54 -5.27 6.50
N ALA A 188 -0.91 -4.06 6.92
CA ALA A 188 -1.41 -3.74 8.26
C ALA A 188 -2.68 -4.52 8.63
N ASP A 189 -3.51 -4.87 7.64
CA ASP A 189 -4.69 -5.73 7.80
C ASP A 189 -4.37 -7.25 7.85
N LYS A 190 -3.09 -7.61 7.99
CA LYS A 190 -2.57 -8.99 8.12
C LYS A 190 -2.66 -9.83 6.84
N ASN A 191 -2.94 -9.22 5.69
CA ASN A 191 -2.85 -9.91 4.41
C ASN A 191 -1.38 -10.04 3.97
N LEU A 192 -0.94 -11.28 3.76
CA LEU A 192 0.33 -11.59 3.11
C LEU A 192 0.09 -11.72 1.61
N TYR A 193 0.62 -10.75 0.86
CA TYR A 193 0.79 -10.83 -0.58
C TYR A 193 2.10 -11.59 -0.85
N SER A 194 2.01 -12.67 -1.61
CA SER A 194 3.17 -13.49 -1.98
C SER A 194 3.20 -13.80 -3.47
N ARG A 195 4.39 -13.79 -4.06
CA ARG A 195 4.64 -14.33 -5.41
C ARG A 195 5.95 -15.09 -5.40
N VAL A 196 5.90 -16.38 -5.72
CA VAL A 196 7.07 -17.26 -5.80
C VAL A 196 7.30 -17.64 -7.26
N THR A 197 8.48 -17.35 -7.79
CA THR A 197 8.91 -17.77 -9.12
C THR A 197 10.10 -18.70 -8.98
N VAL A 198 10.10 -19.81 -9.71
CA VAL A 198 11.26 -20.71 -9.85
C VAL A 198 11.51 -20.90 -11.35
N THR A 199 12.76 -20.72 -11.77
CA THR A 199 13.19 -20.85 -13.17
C THR A 199 14.29 -21.91 -13.27
N ASN A 200 14.66 -22.29 -14.50
CA ASN A 200 15.73 -23.25 -14.78
C ASN A 200 15.55 -24.63 -14.10
N ILE A 201 14.30 -25.04 -13.91
CA ILE A 201 13.95 -26.41 -13.52
C ILE A 201 14.29 -27.34 -14.68
N GLU A 202 14.88 -28.50 -14.38
CA GLU A 202 15.24 -29.52 -15.37
C GLU A 202 14.03 -29.96 -16.20
N ALA A 203 14.23 -30.29 -17.49
CA ALA A 203 13.13 -30.51 -18.43
C ALA A 203 12.16 -31.65 -18.06
N ASN A 204 12.62 -32.63 -17.27
CA ASN A 204 11.82 -33.74 -16.76
C ASN A 204 11.28 -33.52 -15.33
N ASP A 205 11.44 -32.32 -14.79
CA ASP A 205 11.00 -31.90 -13.47
C ASP A 205 9.97 -30.77 -13.57
N THR A 206 9.24 -30.52 -12.48
CA THR A 206 8.25 -29.45 -12.41
C THR A 206 8.06 -28.99 -10.97
N ALA A 207 7.91 -27.69 -10.76
CA ALA A 207 7.59 -27.16 -9.44
C ALA A 207 6.22 -27.69 -8.98
N THR A 208 6.05 -27.91 -7.68
CA THR A 208 4.83 -28.52 -7.11
C THR A 208 4.19 -27.62 -6.08
N VAL A 209 4.93 -27.25 -5.03
CA VAL A 209 4.44 -26.43 -3.92
C VAL A 209 5.54 -25.52 -3.40
N ALA A 210 5.17 -24.48 -2.66
CA ALA A 210 6.10 -23.61 -1.96
C ALA A 210 5.53 -23.20 -0.61
N HIS A 211 6.40 -23.03 0.38
CA HIS A 211 6.04 -22.79 1.78
C HIS A 211 7.00 -21.82 2.46
N ILE A 212 6.53 -21.22 3.55
CA ILE A 212 7.34 -20.65 4.62
C ILE A 212 7.46 -21.69 5.74
N HIS A 213 8.65 -21.86 6.27
CA HIS A 213 8.98 -22.75 7.39
C HIS A 213 9.76 -21.98 8.47
N PRO A 214 9.66 -22.39 9.76
CA PRO A 214 10.60 -21.95 10.77
C PRO A 214 11.93 -22.69 10.67
N GLY A 215 13.02 -21.97 10.94
CA GLY A 215 14.36 -22.55 10.95
C GLY A 215 15.43 -21.54 10.54
N ALA A 216 16.51 -21.45 11.32
CA ALA A 216 17.70 -20.69 10.94
C ALA A 216 18.43 -21.35 9.75
N ALA A 217 19.45 -20.67 9.22
CA ALA A 217 20.36 -21.24 8.23
C ALA A 217 20.92 -22.59 8.71
N GLY A 218 20.80 -23.62 7.87
CA GLY A 218 21.24 -24.98 8.20
C GLY A 218 20.24 -25.84 8.99
N ALA A 219 19.05 -25.33 9.35
CA ALA A 219 18.02 -26.08 10.06
C ALA A 219 16.73 -26.26 9.24
N ASN A 220 16.04 -27.39 9.46
CA ASN A 220 14.73 -27.68 8.86
C ASN A 220 13.63 -27.54 9.92
N GLY A 221 12.45 -27.09 9.50
CA GLY A 221 11.25 -27.07 10.33
C GLY A 221 9.99 -27.45 9.56
N GLY A 222 8.88 -27.61 10.30
CA GLY A 222 7.57 -27.89 9.71
C GLY A 222 7.03 -26.74 8.87
N VAL A 223 5.92 -26.95 8.16
CA VAL A 223 5.28 -25.88 7.38
C VAL A 223 4.62 -24.87 8.31
N LEU A 224 4.99 -23.59 8.19
CA LEU A 224 4.31 -22.47 8.86
C LEU A 224 3.16 -21.91 8.00
N GLN A 225 3.41 -21.70 6.72
CA GLN A 225 2.44 -21.11 5.79
C GLN A 225 2.68 -21.58 4.35
N GLY A 226 1.64 -22.02 3.66
CA GLY A 226 1.71 -22.31 2.23
C GLY A 226 1.71 -21.03 1.37
N LEU A 227 2.51 -21.04 0.31
CA LEU A 227 2.64 -19.97 -0.68
C LEU A 227 2.15 -20.39 -2.07
N CYS A 228 2.43 -21.63 -2.47
CA CYS A 228 1.93 -22.24 -3.72
C CYS A 228 1.39 -23.64 -3.40
N ALA A 229 0.18 -23.96 -3.88
CA ALA A 229 -0.48 -25.25 -3.69
C ALA A 229 -0.32 -26.18 -4.91
N SER A 230 0.01 -25.61 -6.08
CA SER A 230 0.29 -26.36 -7.30
C SER A 230 1.32 -25.64 -8.19
N LYS A 231 1.75 -26.31 -9.27
CA LYS A 231 2.62 -25.72 -10.30
C LYS A 231 2.04 -24.43 -10.91
N ASP A 232 0.71 -24.33 -10.96
CA ASP A 232 0.00 -23.20 -11.60
C ASP A 232 -0.02 -21.94 -10.71
N ASP A 233 0.37 -22.06 -9.43
CA ASP A 233 0.48 -20.91 -8.52
C ASP A 233 1.83 -20.18 -8.65
N PHE A 234 2.85 -20.79 -9.25
CA PHE A 234 4.16 -20.14 -9.40
C PHE A 234 4.07 -18.96 -10.38
N GLY A 235 4.59 -17.81 -9.98
CA GLY A 235 4.49 -16.54 -10.70
C GLY A 235 3.17 -15.79 -10.49
N ILE A 236 2.19 -16.40 -9.82
CA ILE A 236 0.89 -15.77 -9.51
C ILE A 236 0.93 -15.11 -8.13
N ILE A 237 0.30 -13.94 -8.01
CA ILE A 237 0.14 -13.27 -6.72
C ILE A 237 -0.93 -14.01 -5.91
N LYS A 238 -0.57 -14.43 -4.70
CA LYS A 238 -1.49 -15.01 -3.72
C LYS A 238 -1.66 -14.03 -2.57
N ILE A 239 -2.88 -13.95 -2.05
CA ILE A 239 -3.24 -13.11 -0.89
C ILE A 239 -3.76 -14.04 0.18
N THR A 240 -3.12 -14.05 1.34
CA THR A 240 -3.52 -14.90 2.47
C THR A 240 -3.64 -14.06 3.73
N LEU A 241 -4.81 -14.09 4.37
CA LEU A 241 -4.98 -13.52 5.70
C LEU A 241 -4.24 -14.39 6.72
N LEU A 242 -3.31 -13.79 7.46
CA LEU A 242 -2.55 -14.48 8.51
C LEU A 242 -3.18 -14.24 9.89
N ASP A 243 -3.06 -15.25 10.75
CA ASP A 243 -3.29 -15.07 12.18
C ASP A 243 -2.13 -14.30 12.86
N ASP A 244 -2.36 -13.84 14.09
CA ASP A 244 -1.39 -13.02 14.82
C ASP A 244 -0.09 -13.73 15.16
N ALA A 245 -0.13 -15.06 15.33
CA ALA A 245 1.05 -15.86 15.60
C ALA A 245 1.96 -15.90 14.36
N LYS A 246 1.39 -16.10 13.17
CA LYS A 246 2.11 -16.08 11.90
C LYS A 246 2.62 -14.69 11.54
N VAL A 247 1.84 -13.63 11.80
CA VAL A 247 2.31 -12.24 11.64
C VAL A 247 3.53 -11.97 12.51
N THR A 248 3.46 -12.34 13.79
CA THR A 248 4.56 -12.20 14.73
C THR A 248 5.79 -13.00 14.27
N ALA A 249 5.58 -14.25 13.87
CA ALA A 249 6.65 -15.12 13.36
C ALA A 249 7.34 -14.51 12.13
N LEU A 250 6.57 -14.02 11.15
CA LEU A 250 7.14 -13.42 9.94
C LEU A 250 8.02 -12.20 10.24
N LYS A 251 7.68 -11.42 11.27
CA LYS A 251 8.42 -10.22 11.66
C LYS A 251 9.64 -10.52 12.54
N THR A 252 9.67 -11.63 13.27
CA THR A 252 10.62 -11.84 14.38
C THR A 252 11.39 -13.16 14.38
N ALA A 253 10.83 -14.24 13.81
CA ALA A 253 11.43 -15.56 13.85
C ALA A 253 12.46 -15.75 12.71
N ALA A 254 13.37 -16.70 12.92
CA ALA A 254 14.19 -17.25 11.83
C ALA A 254 13.30 -18.15 10.96
N LEU A 255 13.10 -17.76 9.71
CA LEU A 255 12.21 -18.43 8.77
C LEU A 255 12.89 -18.54 7.40
N TYR A 256 12.51 -19.56 6.63
CA TYR A 256 12.91 -19.70 5.24
C TYR A 256 11.71 -19.92 4.32
N VAL A 257 11.87 -19.54 3.06
CA VAL A 257 11.02 -19.98 1.96
C VAL A 257 11.66 -21.20 1.31
N ASN A 258 10.85 -22.20 1.00
CA ASN A 258 11.26 -23.38 0.26
C ASN A 258 10.26 -23.68 -0.84
N ALA A 259 10.76 -24.02 -2.03
CA ALA A 259 9.95 -24.54 -3.13
C ALA A 259 10.35 -25.98 -3.42
N HIS A 260 9.38 -26.78 -3.85
CA HIS A 260 9.53 -28.22 -4.07
C HIS A 260 9.24 -28.55 -5.53
N SER A 261 9.80 -29.66 -6.01
CA SER A 261 9.54 -30.17 -7.36
C SER A 261 9.20 -31.65 -7.36
N LYS A 262 8.78 -32.17 -8.51
CA LYS A 262 8.45 -33.59 -8.69
C LYS A 262 9.65 -34.49 -8.41
N LEU A 263 10.85 -34.12 -8.85
CA LEU A 263 12.07 -34.89 -8.62
C LEU A 263 12.77 -34.55 -7.29
N ARG A 264 12.40 -33.44 -6.66
CA ARG A 264 12.95 -32.97 -5.38
C ARG A 264 11.82 -32.62 -4.40
N ALA A 265 11.09 -33.65 -3.96
CA ALA A 265 9.95 -33.49 -3.06
C ALA A 265 10.32 -32.88 -1.69
N ALA A 266 11.56 -33.06 -1.23
CA ALA A 266 12.05 -32.46 0.01
C ALA A 266 12.40 -30.96 -0.11
N GLY A 267 12.49 -30.42 -1.34
CA GLY A 267 12.92 -29.06 -1.63
C GLY A 267 13.87 -29.03 -2.83
N ILE A 268 13.64 -28.11 -3.78
CA ILE A 268 14.54 -27.84 -4.92
C ILE A 268 15.34 -26.55 -4.72
N VAL A 269 14.72 -25.51 -4.13
CA VAL A 269 15.37 -24.23 -3.84
C VAL A 269 14.87 -23.62 -2.52
N ARG A 270 15.80 -23.05 -1.74
CA ARG A 270 15.54 -22.39 -0.45
C ARG A 270 16.14 -20.99 -0.41
N GLY A 271 15.53 -20.10 0.36
CA GLY A 271 16.15 -18.83 0.79
C GLY A 271 15.66 -18.39 2.15
N GLN A 272 16.49 -17.64 2.88
CA GLN A 272 16.19 -17.20 4.23
C GLN A 272 15.42 -15.86 4.24
N ILE A 273 14.40 -15.79 5.09
CA ILE A 273 13.69 -14.55 5.42
C ILE A 273 14.48 -13.79 6.50
N ARG A 274 15.06 -14.51 7.48
CA ARG A 274 15.83 -13.93 8.58
C ARG A 274 16.84 -14.89 9.16
#